data_AF-G3IFH3-F1
#
_entry.id   AF-G3IFH3-F1
#
_cell.length_a   1.000
_cell.length_b   1.000
_cell.length_c   1.000
_cell.angle_alpha   90.00
_cell.angle_beta   90.00
_cell.angle_gamma   90.00
#
_symmetry.space_group_name_H-M   'P 1'
#
loop_
_entity.id
_entity.type
_entity.pdbx_description
1 polymer ?
#
loop_
_entity_poly.entity_id
_entity_poly.type
_entity_poly.pdbx_seq_one_letter_code
_entity_poly.pdbx_strand_id
1 'polypeptide(L)'
;MLTVLWKQIILRNGGVLTNALNISCLSKVTDGFTQGQIVKVVKEVLTDRRVRQQSHKPLTAVEFITIMTTMNPVYREEEESFKVTEHPAS
;
A
#
# COMPACT_ATOMS: atom_id res chain seq x y z
N MET A 1 9.87 -3.03 -11.37
CA MET A 1 8.57 -2.44 -11.75
C MET A 1 7.84 -1.79 -10.56
N LEU A 2 7.78 -2.42 -9.38
CA LEU A 2 7.07 -1.86 -8.21
C LEU A 2 7.63 -0.54 -7.66
N THR A 3 8.93 -0.25 -7.82
CA THR A 3 9.53 1.04 -7.39
C THR A 3 8.88 2.24 -8.07
N VAL A 4 8.47 2.10 -9.34
CA VAL A 4 7.79 3.18 -10.07
C VAL A 4 6.37 3.35 -9.55
N LEU A 5 5.67 2.24 -9.31
CA LEU A 5 4.32 2.24 -8.77
C LEU A 5 4.25 2.92 -7.39
N TRP A 6 5.14 2.54 -6.48
CA TRP A 6 5.26 3.17 -5.16
C TRP A 6 5.46 4.69 -5.24
N LYS A 7 6.39 5.15 -6.09
CA LYS A 7 6.62 6.59 -6.31
C LYS A 7 5.35 7.28 -6.79
N GLN A 8 4.68 6.73 -7.80
CA GLN A 8 3.48 7.33 -8.40
C GLN A 8 2.32 7.42 -7.41
N ILE A 9 2.04 6.34 -6.68
CA ILE A 9 0.91 6.30 -5.73
C ILE A 9 1.20 7.25 -4.55
N ILE A 10 2.42 7.26 -4.01
CA ILE A 10 2.78 8.16 -2.91
C ILE A 10 2.60 9.62 -3.33
N LEU A 11 3.12 10.01 -4.51
CA LEU A 11 2.97 11.38 -5.02
C LEU A 11 1.50 11.75 -5.26
N ARG A 12 0.70 10.84 -5.84
CA ARG A 12 -0.74 11.07 -6.10
C ARG A 12 -1.53 11.29 -4.80
N ASN A 13 -1.11 10.69 -3.69
CA ASN A 13 -1.78 10.80 -2.40
C ASN A 13 -1.12 11.87 -1.48
N GLY A 14 -0.38 12.82 -2.06
CA GLY A 14 0.19 13.96 -1.32
C GLY A 14 1.46 13.65 -0.54
N GLY A 15 2.06 12.48 -0.74
CA GLY A 15 3.35 12.11 -0.14
C GLY A 15 4.53 12.80 -0.83
N VAL A 16 5.53 13.17 -0.05
CA VAL A 16 6.78 13.81 -0.49
C VAL A 16 7.90 12.79 -0.46
N LEU A 17 8.55 12.60 -1.61
CA LEU A 17 9.68 11.69 -1.71
C LEU A 17 10.95 12.39 -1.21
N THR A 18 11.58 11.81 -0.19
CA THR A 18 12.84 12.31 0.39
C THR A 18 13.82 11.16 0.55
N ASN A 19 15.08 11.46 0.87
CA ASN A 19 16.09 10.45 1.14
C ASN A 19 15.79 9.59 2.39
N ALA A 20 14.88 10.04 3.27
CA ALA A 20 14.42 9.25 4.41
C ALA A 20 13.47 8.09 4.01
N LEU A 21 12.89 8.17 2.81
CA LEU A 21 11.97 7.16 2.30
C LEU A 21 12.69 6.18 1.37
N ASN A 22 13.12 5.04 1.91
CA ASN A 22 13.77 3.99 1.12
C ASN A 22 12.75 3.17 0.32
N ILE A 23 12.38 3.67 -0.86
CA ILE A 23 11.41 3.04 -1.77
C ILE A 23 11.94 1.71 -2.32
N SER A 24 13.24 1.59 -2.55
CA SER A 24 13.84 0.35 -3.04
C SER A 24 13.66 -0.79 -2.04
N CYS A 25 13.73 -0.50 -0.73
CA CYS A 25 13.40 -1.47 0.31
C CYS A 25 11.91 -1.83 0.29
N LEU A 26 11.00 -0.85 0.18
CA LEU A 26 9.56 -1.11 0.08
C LEU A 26 9.24 -2.07 -1.07
N SER A 27 9.78 -1.81 -2.27
CA SER A 27 9.56 -2.67 -3.43
C SER A 27 10.03 -4.11 -3.23
N LYS A 28 11.12 -4.32 -2.47
CA LYS A 28 11.67 -5.67 -2.21
C LYS A 28 10.82 -6.46 -1.22
N VAL A 29 10.28 -5.79 -0.20
CA VAL A 29 9.47 -6.46 0.83
C VAL A 29 8.01 -6.66 0.39
N THR A 30 7.61 -6.04 -0.72
CA THR A 30 6.27 -6.19 -1.31
C THR A 30 6.23 -7.19 -2.46
N ASP A 31 7.22 -8.09 -2.55
CA ASP A 31 7.18 -9.17 -3.54
C ASP A 31 6.00 -10.11 -3.20
N GLY A 32 5.08 -10.30 -4.15
CA GLY A 32 3.80 -11.00 -3.93
C GLY A 32 2.60 -10.11 -3.56
N PHE A 33 2.76 -8.80 -3.39
CA PHE A 33 1.62 -7.88 -3.19
C PHE A 33 0.98 -7.49 -4.53
N THR A 34 -0.35 -7.41 -4.57
CA THR A 34 -1.08 -6.84 -5.70
C THR A 34 -0.95 -5.31 -5.71
N GLN A 35 -1.20 -4.70 -6.87
CA GLN A 35 -1.22 -3.23 -6.97
C GLN A 35 -2.32 -2.61 -6.07
N GLY A 36 -3.47 -3.27 -5.93
CA GLY A 36 -4.56 -2.83 -5.07
C GLY A 36 -4.15 -2.79 -3.60
N GLN A 37 -3.42 -3.81 -3.13
CA GLN A 37 -2.86 -3.82 -1.78
C GLN A 37 -1.88 -2.66 -1.56
N ILE A 38 -0.99 -2.39 -2.52
CA ILE A 38 -0.07 -1.24 -2.43
C ILE A 38 -0.84 0.09 -2.35
N VAL A 39 -1.90 0.26 -3.14
CA VAL A 39 -2.76 1.45 -3.07
C VAL A 39 -3.40 1.58 -1.68
N LYS A 40 -3.89 0.47 -1.10
CA LYS A 40 -4.49 0.44 0.24
C LYS A 40 -3.48 0.86 1.31
N VAL A 41 -2.26 0.29 1.31
CA VAL A 41 -1.18 0.68 2.24
C VAL A 41 -0.95 2.19 2.19
N VAL A 42 -0.79 2.74 0.98
CA VAL A 42 -0.45 4.16 0.83
C VAL A 42 -1.57 5.06 1.34
N LYS A 43 -2.83 4.73 1.08
CA LYS A 43 -3.98 5.50 1.57
C LYS A 43 -4.12 5.44 3.10
N GLU A 44 -3.81 4.31 3.72
CA GLU A 44 -3.83 4.17 5.18
C GLU A 44 -2.71 4.99 5.85
N VAL A 45 -1.53 5.06 5.24
CA VAL A 45 -0.42 5.91 5.74
C VAL A 45 -0.69 7.39 5.49
N LEU A 46 -1.07 7.77 4.27
CA LEU A 46 -1.21 9.16 3.83
C LEU A 46 -2.59 9.75 4.14
N THR A 47 -2.93 9.77 5.42
CA THR A 47 -4.06 10.56 5.92
C THR A 47 -3.80 12.06 5.76
N ASP A 48 -4.84 12.90 5.74
CA ASP A 48 -4.72 14.36 5.69
C ASP A 48 -3.78 14.91 6.78
N ARG A 49 -3.88 14.36 7.99
CA ARG A 49 -3.00 14.70 9.10
C ARG A 49 -1.55 14.35 8.76
N ARG A 50 -1.30 13.15 8.25
CA ARG A 50 0.06 12.70 7.93
C ARG A 50 0.67 13.54 6.82
N VAL A 51 -0.13 13.90 5.81
CA VAL A 51 0.30 14.74 4.69
C VAL A 51 0.83 16.09 5.19
N ARG A 52 0.10 16.74 6.11
CA ARG A 52 0.51 18.04 6.70
C ARG A 52 1.77 17.96 7.56
N GLN A 53 2.06 16.80 8.16
CA GLN A 53 3.21 16.62 9.05
C GLN A 53 4.55 16.41 8.32
N GLN A 54 4.54 16.19 7.01
CA GLN A 54 5.74 15.84 6.24
C GLN A 54 6.85 16.89 6.25
N SER A 55 6.50 18.18 6.42
CA SER A 55 7.48 19.27 6.50
C SER A 55 8.43 19.15 7.70
N HIS A 56 7.96 18.56 8.80
CA HIS A 56 8.73 18.38 10.03
C HIS A 56 9.08 16.93 10.31
N LYS A 57 8.32 15.98 9.75
CA LYS A 57 8.53 14.55 9.90
C LYS A 57 8.41 13.85 8.54
N PRO A 58 9.53 13.65 7.82
CA PRO A 58 9.55 12.97 6.53
C PRO A 58 8.91 11.59 6.59
N LEU A 59 8.39 11.11 5.46
CA LEU A 59 7.92 9.73 5.34
C LEU A 59 9.08 8.76 5.46
N THR A 60 8.85 7.64 6.13
CA THR A 60 9.83 6.54 6.25
C THR A 60 9.22 5.22 5.79
N ALA A 61 10.05 4.29 5.34
CA ALA A 61 9.59 2.97 4.90
C ALA A 61 8.89 2.18 6.03
N VAL A 62 9.28 2.42 7.29
CA VAL A 62 8.72 1.74 8.47
C VAL A 62 7.22 1.98 8.63
N GLU A 63 6.74 3.19 8.30
CA GLU A 63 5.31 3.53 8.40
C GLU A 63 4.47 2.63 7.49
N PHE A 64 4.94 2.40 6.26
CA PHE A 64 4.27 1.51 5.30
C PHE A 64 4.42 0.04 5.69
N ILE A 65 5.60 -0.38 6.17
CA ILE A 65 5.84 -1.75 6.62
C ILE A 65 4.92 -2.12 7.78
N THR A 66 4.70 -1.19 8.72
CA THR A 66 3.79 -1.40 9.85
C THR A 66 2.38 -1.73 9.35
N ILE A 67 1.86 -0.93 8.40
CA ILE A 67 0.55 -1.17 7.80
C ILE A 67 0.51 -2.52 7.04
N MET A 68 1.57 -2.87 6.31
CA MET A 68 1.65 -4.16 5.63
C MET A 68 1.61 -5.35 6.59
N THR A 69 2.28 -5.25 7.75
CA THR A 69 2.26 -6.33 8.75
C THR A 69 0.88 -6.55 9.37
N THR A 70 0.06 -5.49 9.45
CA THR A 70 -1.32 -5.59 9.92
C THR A 70 -2.29 -6.13 8.87
N MET A 71 -1.87 -6.28 7.61
CA MET A 71 -2.73 -6.74 6.51
C MET A 71 -2.68 -8.25 6.22
N ASN A 72 -1.84 -9.05 6.89
CA ASN A 72 -1.77 -10.50 6.65
C ASN A 72 -2.83 -11.30 7.45
N PRO A 73 -3.60 -12.26 6.86
CA PRO A 73 -3.86 -12.56 5.45
C PRO A 73 -5.35 -12.42 5.08
N VAL A 74 -5.70 -11.42 4.27
CA VAL A 74 -7.00 -11.29 3.57
C VAL A 74 -7.11 -12.28 2.39
N TYR A 75 -6.41 -13.42 2.41
CA TYR A 75 -6.56 -14.44 1.37
C TYR A 75 -7.89 -15.20 1.53
N ARG A 76 -8.58 -15.08 2.67
CA ARG A 76 -9.88 -15.73 2.89
C ARG A 76 -11.07 -14.83 2.53
N GLU A 77 -11.01 -13.53 2.81
CA GLU A 77 -12.20 -12.66 2.64
C GLU A 77 -12.36 -12.11 1.21
N GLU A 78 -11.27 -11.82 0.48
CA GLU A 78 -11.37 -11.34 -0.91
C GLU A 78 -11.54 -12.48 -1.94
N GLU A 79 -11.08 -13.71 -1.67
CA GLU A 79 -11.37 -14.88 -2.52
C GLU A 79 -12.84 -15.30 -2.47
N GLU A 80 -13.51 -15.17 -1.32
CA GLU A 80 -14.92 -15.59 -1.14
C GLU A 80 -15.90 -14.69 -1.90
N SER A 81 -15.59 -13.40 -2.08
CA SER A 81 -16.46 -12.50 -2.86
C SER A 81 -16.42 -12.78 -4.36
N PHE A 82 -15.42 -13.50 -4.88
CA PHE A 82 -15.30 -13.84 -6.29
C PHE A 82 -15.90 -15.21 -6.67
N LYS A 83 -16.42 -15.98 -5.71
CA LYS A 83 -17.07 -17.28 -5.96
C LYS A 83 -18.60 -17.26 -6.03
N VAL A 84 -19.27 -16.14 -5.79
CA VAL A 84 -20.76 -16.08 -5.78
C VAL A 84 -21.33 -15.56 -7.10
N THR A 85 -20.85 -16.05 -8.24
CA THR A 85 -21.58 -15.97 -9.52
C THR A 85 -21.20 -17.12 -10.46
N GLU A 86 -21.20 -18.36 -9.96
CA GLU A 86 -21.43 -19.51 -10.85
C GLU A 86 -22.84 -20.04 -10.58
N HIS A 87 -23.66 -20.01 -11.62
CA HIS A 87 -25.04 -20.50 -11.65
C HIS A 87 -25.09 -22.00 -11.30
N PRO A 88 -26.02 -22.47 -10.44
CA PRO A 88 -26.62 -23.76 -10.67
C PRO A 88 -27.68 -23.59 -11.76
N ALA A 89 -27.39 -24.12 -12.93
CA ALA A 89 -28.40 -24.43 -13.93
C ALA A 89 -29.53 -25.26 -13.28
N SER A 90 -30.77 -24.83 -13.48
CA SER A 90 -31.97 -25.67 -13.41
C SER A 90 -33.05 -25.00 -14.25
#